data_AF-A0A2S5NSH8-F1
#
_entry.id   AF-A0A2S5NSH8-F1
#
_cell.length_a   1.000
_cell.length_b   1.000
_cell.length_c   1.000
_cell.angle_alpha   90.00
_cell.angle_beta   90.00
_cell.angle_gamma   90.00
#
_symmetry.space_group_name_H-M   'P 1'
#
loop_
_entity.id
_entity.type
_entity.pdbx_description
1 polymer ?
#
loop_
_entity_poly.entity_id
_entity_poly.type
_entity_poly.pdbx_seq_one_letter_code
_entity_poly.pdbx_strand_id
1 'polypeptide(L)'
;MHNHHAYTVEEQAAIYKVIAERRDMRHFLPTPVDCATLQKILAAAHHAPSVGLMQPWRFIRITDLQIRQAIHKQVDIERAKTAQAIGEYETTAR
;
A
#
# COMPACT_ATOMS: atom_id res chain seq x y z
N MET A 1 -11.11 -25.38 26.28
CA MET A 1 -11.36 -24.02 26.80
C MET A 1 -11.95 -23.18 25.66
N HIS A 2 -13.15 -22.64 25.84
CA HIS A 2 -13.78 -21.78 24.84
C HIS A 2 -13.30 -20.33 25.06
N ASN A 3 -12.59 -19.76 24.09
CA ASN A 3 -12.11 -18.37 24.18
C ASN A 3 -13.20 -17.43 23.68
N HIS A 4 -13.85 -16.71 24.60
CA HIS A 4 -14.92 -15.75 24.30
C HIS A 4 -14.46 -14.55 23.45
N HIS A 5 -13.14 -14.38 23.26
CA HIS A 5 -12.55 -13.33 22.42
C HIS A 5 -12.05 -13.85 21.06
N ALA A 6 -12.25 -15.14 20.76
CA ALA A 6 -11.89 -15.67 19.45
C ALA A 6 -12.90 -15.20 18.39
N TYR A 7 -12.40 -14.85 17.21
CA TYR A 7 -13.22 -14.67 16.02
C TYR A 7 -13.93 -15.98 15.63
N THR A 8 -15.10 -15.86 15.01
CA THR A 8 -15.80 -17.00 14.39
C THR A 8 -14.96 -17.66 13.31
N VAL A 9 -15.29 -18.90 12.95
CA VAL A 9 -14.55 -19.63 11.90
C VAL A 9 -14.64 -18.90 10.56
N GLU A 10 -15.80 -18.30 10.29
CA GLU A 10 -16.09 -17.52 9.09
C GLU A 10 -15.24 -16.23 9.03
N GLU A 11 -15.14 -15.50 10.15
CA GLU A 11 -14.29 -14.30 10.25
C GLU A 11 -12.81 -14.64 10.09
N GLN A 12 -12.34 -15.74 10.71
CA GLN A 12 -10.96 -16.20 10.56
C GLN A 12 -10.65 -16.54 9.09
N ALA A 13 -11.55 -17.29 8.42
CA ALA A 13 -11.40 -17.63 7.02
C ALA A 13 -11.36 -16.38 6.12
N ALA A 14 -12.19 -15.37 6.41
CA ALA A 14 -12.18 -14.11 5.69
C ALA A 14 -10.85 -13.34 5.85
N ILE A 15 -10.30 -13.27 7.07
CA ILE A 15 -9.01 -12.62 7.34
C ILE A 15 -7.89 -13.31 6.53
N TYR A 16 -7.80 -14.63 6.61
CA TYR A 16 -6.77 -15.37 5.87
C TYR A 16 -6.92 -15.21 4.35
N LYS A 17 -8.15 -15.21 3.85
CA LYS A 17 -8.42 -15.00 2.42
C LYS A 17 -7.95 -13.62 1.96
N VAL A 18 -8.29 -12.54 2.68
CA VAL A 18 -7.88 -11.18 2.33
C VAL A 18 -6.35 -11.03 2.33
N ILE A 19 -5.67 -11.61 3.33
CA ILE A 19 -4.21 -11.60 3.39
C ILE A 19 -3.60 -12.33 2.19
N ALA A 20 -4.14 -13.51 1.84
CA ALA A 20 -3.63 -14.35 0.76
C ALA A 20 -3.93 -13.78 -0.64
N GLU A 21 -5.03 -13.06 -0.83
CA GLU A 21 -5.45 -12.49 -2.11
C GLU A 21 -4.79 -11.16 -2.44
N ARG A 22 -4.29 -10.42 -1.44
CA ARG A 22 -3.65 -9.12 -1.68
C ARG A 22 -2.41 -9.25 -2.59
N ARG A 23 -2.28 -8.35 -3.56
CA ARG A 23 -1.13 -8.26 -4.47
C ARG A 23 -0.52 -6.88 -4.43
N ASP A 24 0.78 -6.82 -4.73
CA ASP A 24 1.46 -5.59 -5.09
C ASP A 24 1.11 -5.26 -6.55
N MET A 25 0.34 -4.19 -6.76
CA MET A 25 -0.22 -3.86 -8.08
C MET A 25 0.60 -2.75 -8.74
N ARG A 26 0.92 -2.93 -10.03
CA ARG A 26 1.69 -1.96 -10.84
C ARG A 26 0.90 -1.31 -11.97
N HIS A 27 -0.29 -1.81 -12.26
CA HIS A 27 -1.20 -1.27 -13.27
C HIS A 27 -2.55 -0.97 -12.62
N PHE A 28 -3.05 0.26 -12.82
CA PHE A 28 -4.26 0.76 -12.19
C PHE A 28 -5.26 1.22 -13.25
N LEU A 29 -6.55 1.08 -12.94
CA LEU A 29 -7.60 1.66 -13.75
C LEU A 29 -7.56 3.20 -13.63
N PRO A 30 -7.96 3.94 -14.67
CA PRO A 30 -8.09 5.40 -14.60
C PRO A 30 -9.28 5.85 -13.73
N THR A 31 -10.15 4.90 -13.34
CA THR A 31 -11.32 5.16 -12.52
C THR A 31 -10.93 5.67 -11.14
N PRO A 32 -11.47 6.83 -10.69
CA PRO A 32 -11.16 7.34 -9.36
C PRO A 32 -11.75 6.43 -8.27
N VAL A 33 -11.06 6.39 -7.13
CA VAL A 33 -11.59 5.75 -5.92
C VAL A 33 -12.69 6.62 -5.33
N ASP A 34 -13.82 6.00 -5.02
CA ASP A 34 -14.94 6.65 -4.33
C ASP A 34 -14.49 7.26 -2.98
N CYS A 35 -15.06 8.42 -2.62
CA CYS A 35 -14.70 9.15 -1.41
C CYS A 35 -14.96 8.35 -0.13
N ALA A 36 -16.09 7.65 -0.03
CA ALA A 36 -16.42 6.85 1.15
C ALA A 36 -15.49 5.63 1.27
N THR A 37 -15.12 5.05 0.13
CA THR A 37 -14.11 3.97 0.09
C THR A 37 -12.74 4.47 0.58
N LEU A 38 -12.28 5.63 0.11
CA LEU A 38 -11.03 6.22 0.57
C LEU A 38 -11.03 6.49 2.09
N GLN A 39 -12.15 6.98 2.63
CA GLN A 39 -12.31 7.20 4.08
C GLN A 39 -12.17 5.89 4.87
N LYS A 40 -12.79 4.79 4.41
CA LYS A 40 -12.64 3.47 5.05
C LYS A 40 -11.18 2.99 5.06
N ILE A 41 -10.44 3.20 3.98
CA ILE A 41 -9.02 2.84 3.90
C ILE A 41 -8.18 3.65 4.89
N LEU A 42 -8.40 4.97 4.97
CA LEU A 42 -7.67 5.83 5.90
C LEU A 42 -8.00 5.49 7.36
N ALA A 43 -9.26 5.18 7.66
CA ALA A 43 -9.67 4.72 8.98
C ALA A 43 -9.01 3.39 9.34
N ALA A 44 -8.95 2.43 8.41
CA ALA A 44 -8.25 1.16 8.62
C ALA A 44 -6.75 1.38 8.90
N ALA A 45 -6.09 2.28 8.15
CA ALA A 45 -4.70 2.63 8.39
C ALA A 45 -4.48 3.26 9.77
N HIS A 46 -5.43 4.07 10.25
CA HIS A 46 -5.36 4.72 11.55
C HIS A 46 -5.52 3.75 12.73
N HIS A 47 -6.15 2.58 12.53
CA HIS A 47 -6.25 1.52 13.54
C HIS A 47 -4.95 0.72 13.71
N ALA A 48 -3.91 0.99 12.92
CA ALA A 48 -2.61 0.35 13.12
C ALA A 48 -2.07 0.64 14.54
N PRO A 49 -1.36 -0.30 15.17
CA PRO A 49 -0.73 -0.04 16.46
C PRO A 49 0.43 0.93 16.29
N SER A 50 0.74 1.68 17.35
CA SER A 50 1.94 2.52 17.44
C SER A 50 2.49 2.52 18.85
N VAL A 51 3.81 2.69 18.98
CA VAL A 51 4.46 2.81 20.29
C VAL A 51 3.83 3.98 21.03
N GLY A 52 3.37 3.75 22.27
CA GLY A 52 2.77 4.78 23.11
C GLY A 52 1.54 5.48 22.52
N LEU A 53 0.84 4.84 21.56
CA LEU A 53 -0.28 5.45 20.82
C LEU A 53 0.12 6.76 20.10
N MET A 54 1.40 6.92 19.73
CA MET A 54 1.90 8.16 19.14
C MET A 54 1.29 8.49 17.77
N GLN A 55 0.84 7.47 17.03
CA GLN A 55 0.27 7.61 15.68
C GLN A 55 1.05 8.60 14.79
N PRO A 56 2.38 8.43 14.61
CA PRO A 56 3.25 9.46 14.04
C PRO A 56 3.05 9.66 12.53
N TRP A 57 2.22 8.86 11.88
CA TRP A 57 1.99 8.90 10.45
C TRP A 57 1.30 10.19 9.99
N ARG A 58 1.54 10.52 8.72
CA ARG A 58 0.83 11.54 7.96
C ARG A 58 0.38 10.92 6.65
N PHE A 59 -0.88 11.15 6.29
CA PHE A 59 -1.41 10.75 4.99
C PHE A 59 -1.43 11.96 4.06
N ILE A 60 -0.64 11.93 3.01
CA ILE A 60 -0.58 13.01 2.01
C ILE A 60 -1.26 12.50 0.74
N ARG A 61 -2.40 13.10 0.38
CA ARG A 61 -3.13 12.77 -0.85
C ARG A 61 -2.64 13.67 -1.98
N ILE A 62 -1.88 13.10 -2.90
CA ILE A 62 -1.40 13.80 -4.10
C ILE A 62 -2.36 13.57 -5.24
N THR A 63 -3.15 14.59 -5.61
CA THR A 63 -4.05 14.55 -6.79
C THR A 63 -3.54 15.34 -7.97
N ASP A 64 -2.61 16.27 -7.73
CA ASP A 64 -2.00 17.07 -8.79
C ASP A 64 -1.20 16.19 -9.76
N LEU A 65 -1.49 16.31 -11.05
CA LEU A 65 -0.87 15.49 -12.09
C LEU A 65 0.60 15.84 -12.30
N GLN A 66 0.98 17.11 -12.21
CA GLN A 66 2.36 17.55 -12.40
C GLN A 66 3.25 17.04 -11.27
N ILE A 67 2.75 17.07 -10.02
CA ILE A 67 3.47 16.49 -8.87
C ILE A 67 3.64 14.98 -9.06
N ARG A 68 2.60 14.26 -9.50
CA ARG A 68 2.70 12.81 -9.77
C ARG A 68 3.74 12.49 -10.84
N GLN A 69 3.77 13.26 -11.93
CA GLN A 69 4.75 13.09 -13.01
C GLN A 69 6.18 13.38 -12.52
N ALA A 70 6.36 14.41 -11.70
CA ALA A 70 7.66 14.73 -11.12
C ALA A 70 8.17 13.60 -10.20
N ILE A 71 7.31 13.03 -9.36
CA ILE A 71 7.65 11.88 -8.51
C ILE A 71 8.02 10.67 -9.36
N HIS A 72 7.24 10.36 -10.40
CA HIS A 72 7.52 9.24 -11.29
C HIS A 72 8.91 9.37 -11.93
N LYS A 73 9.21 10.53 -12.50
CA LYS A 73 10.51 10.82 -13.12
C LYS A 73 11.65 10.65 -12.10
N GLN A 74 11.48 11.12 -10.88
CA GLN A 74 12.50 10.98 -9.84
C GLN A 74 12.75 9.52 -9.48
N VAL A 75 11.68 8.72 -9.36
CA VAL A 75 11.79 7.28 -9.07
C VAL A 75 12.51 6.55 -10.20
N ASP A 76 12.22 6.85 -11.47
CA ASP A 76 12.91 6.22 -12.60
C ASP A 76 14.41 6.49 -12.62
N ILE A 77 14.82 7.73 -12.29
CA ILE A 77 16.24 8.09 -12.15
C ILE A 77 16.91 7.26 -11.04
N GLU A 78 16.27 7.14 -9.87
CA GLU A 78 16.83 6.37 -8.75
C GLU A 78 16.85 4.86 -9.03
N ARG A 79 15.90 4.34 -9.80
CA ARG A 79 15.91 2.93 -10.26
C ARG A 79 17.15 2.64 -11.11
N ALA A 80 17.46 3.49 -12.09
CA ALA A 80 18.64 3.32 -12.94
C ALA A 80 19.94 3.38 -12.13
N LYS A 81 20.05 4.34 -11.20
CA LYS A 81 21.21 4.43 -10.28
C LYS A 81 21.33 3.19 -9.39
N THR A 82 20.21 2.70 -8.86
CA THR A 82 20.18 1.50 -8.02
C THR A 82 20.67 0.28 -8.80
N ALA A 83 20.16 0.07 -10.02
CA ALA A 83 20.60 -1.02 -10.89
C ALA A 83 22.11 -1.00 -11.16
N GLN A 84 22.66 0.19 -11.46
CA GLN A 84 24.11 0.38 -11.62
C GLN A 84 24.88 0.06 -10.33
N ALA A 85 24.38 0.50 -9.17
CA ALA A 85 25.05 0.29 -7.87
C ALA A 85 25.06 -1.17 -7.43
N ILE A 86 24.01 -1.94 -7.75
CA ILE A 86 23.93 -3.37 -7.42
C ILE A 86 24.56 -4.29 -8.47
N GLY A 87 25.12 -3.72 -9.55
CA GLY A 87 25.76 -4.49 -10.63
C GLY A 87 24.79 -5.25 -11.52
N GLU A 88 23.49 -4.95 -11.45
CA GLU A 88 22.50 -5.46 -12.39
C GLU A 88 22.62 -4.65 -13.69
N TYR A 89 23.35 -5.19 -14.67
CA TYR A 89 23.25 -4.72 -16.04
C TYR A 89 21.80 -4.90 -16.50
N GLU A 90 21.21 -3.84 -17.07
CA GLU A 90 19.87 -3.81 -17.68
C GLU A 90 19.64 -5.02 -18.59
N THR A 91 19.24 -6.14 -18.00
CA THR A 91 18.90 -7.37 -18.71
C THR A 91 17.49 -7.71 -18.33
N THR A 92 16.57 -6.87 -18.81
CA THR A 92 15.29 -7.22 -19.42
C THR A 92 14.33 -6.04 -19.26
N ALA A 93 14.01 -5.43 -20.40
CA ALA A 93 12.76 -4.73 -20.57
C ALA A 93 11.61 -5.62 -20.08
N ARG A 94 10.79 -5.09 -19.17
CA ARG A 94 9.44 -5.55 -18.88
C ARG A 94 8.55 -4.33 -18.72
#